data_AF-A0A534NKV5-F1
#
_entry.id   AF-A0A534NKV5-F1
#
_cell.length_a   1.000
_cell.length_b   1.000
_cell.length_c   1.000
_cell.angle_alpha   90.00
_cell.angle_beta   90.00
_cell.angle_gamma   90.00
#
_symmetry.space_group_name_H-M   'P 1'
#
loop_
_entity.id
_entity.type
_entity.pdbx_description
1 polymer ?
#
loop_
_entity_poly.entity_id
_entity_poly.type
_entity_poly.pdbx_seq_one_letter_code
_entity_poly.pdbx_strand_id
1 'polypeptide(L)'
;MLLRPRGLLGTREVWDWWRKRRPPRAPGRREASEALIDVRHATIRFGGLTAVSDFSLEVRPRELVALIGPNGAGKTTVFNLLTGVYPPSEGTIKVLGRDTRGLSPHAIA
;
A
#
# COMPACT_ATOMS: atom_id res chain seq x y z
N MET A 1 -13.74 22.40 -14.98
CA MET A 1 -14.00 23.57 -14.10
C MET A 1 -14.52 23.05 -12.76
N LEU A 2 -13.66 22.92 -11.76
CA LEU A 2 -14.02 22.36 -10.45
C LEU A 2 -14.29 23.52 -9.48
N LEU A 3 -15.56 23.86 -9.25
CA LEU A 3 -15.92 24.85 -8.23
C LEU A 3 -15.57 24.30 -6.84
N ARG A 4 -14.65 24.98 -6.15
CA ARG A 4 -14.30 24.73 -4.75
C ARG A 4 -15.04 25.75 -3.87
N PRO A 5 -15.94 25.33 -2.97
CA PRO A 5 -16.43 26.22 -1.92
C PRO A 5 -15.28 26.51 -0.95
N ARG A 6 -15.02 27.79 -0.67
CA ARG A 6 -14.11 28.22 0.40
C ARG A 6 -14.74 27.84 1.75
N GLY A 7 -13.94 27.27 2.68
CA GLY A 7 -14.35 27.15 4.08
C GLY A 7 -14.02 25.86 4.85
N LEU A 8 -13.10 24.99 4.40
CA LEU A 8 -12.84 23.72 5.08
C LEU A 8 -11.42 23.62 5.65
N LEU A 9 -11.18 24.39 6.71
CA LEU A 9 -10.31 23.99 7.80
C LEU A 9 -11.22 23.51 8.95
N GLY A 10 -11.26 22.20 9.19
CA GLY A 10 -11.52 21.67 10.53
C GLY A 10 -12.95 21.40 11.01
N THR A 11 -13.97 21.22 10.16
CA THR A 11 -15.30 20.79 10.64
C THR A 11 -15.57 19.31 10.38
N ARG A 12 -16.24 18.66 11.35
CA ARG A 12 -16.74 17.26 11.33
C ARG A 12 -17.47 16.90 10.03
N GLU A 13 -17.97 17.89 9.31
CA GLU A 13 -18.70 17.76 8.04
C GLU A 13 -17.91 17.04 6.94
N VAL A 14 -16.59 17.25 6.86
CA VAL A 14 -15.75 16.53 5.89
C VAL A 14 -15.70 15.03 6.21
N TRP A 15 -15.53 14.69 7.49
CA TRP A 15 -15.52 13.31 7.96
C TRP A 15 -16.88 12.64 7.79
N ASP A 16 -17.97 13.38 8.02
CA ASP A 16 -19.34 12.88 7.88
C ASP A 16 -19.73 12.65 6.42
N TRP A 17 -19.29 13.54 5.54
CA TRP A 17 -19.43 13.39 4.09
C TRP A 17 -18.67 12.15 3.58
N TRP A 18 -17.44 11.92 4.05
CA TRP A 18 -16.66 10.72 3.73
C TRP A 18 -17.30 9.44 4.25
N ARG A 19 -17.91 9.44 5.44
CA ARG A 19 -18.64 8.28 5.99
C ARG A 19 -19.90 7.95 5.18
N LYS A 20 -20.68 8.96 4.80
CA LYS A 20 -21.97 8.78 4.09
C LYS A 20 -21.82 8.28 2.66
N ARG A 21 -20.67 8.52 2.00
CA ARG A 21 -20.39 8.06 0.63
C ARG A 21 -19.80 6.66 0.54
N ARG A 22 -19.56 5.97 1.67
CA ARG A 22 -19.10 4.58 1.63
C ARG A 22 -20.29 3.68 1.29
N PRO A 23 -20.31 2.99 0.13
CA PRO A 23 -21.35 2.00 -0.13
C PRO A 23 -21.32 0.93 0.97
N PRO A 24 -22.47 0.43 1.43
CA PRO A 24 -22.51 -0.68 2.36
C PRO A 24 -21.73 -1.85 1.77
N ARG A 25 -20.77 -2.38 2.55
CA ARG A 25 -20.02 -3.58 2.16
C ARG A 25 -21.03 -4.71 1.95
N ALA A 26 -21.19 -5.16 0.72
CA ALA A 26 -21.84 -6.44 0.48
C ALA A 26 -21.09 -7.49 1.32
N PRO A 27 -21.77 -8.36 2.09
CA PRO A 27 -21.13 -9.45 2.78
C PRO A 27 -20.49 -10.36 1.72
N GLY A 28 -19.22 -10.10 1.44
CA GLY A 28 -18.44 -10.89 0.51
C GLY A 28 -18.35 -12.29 1.06
N ARG A 29 -18.79 -13.25 0.25
CA ARG A 29 -18.48 -14.68 0.38
C ARG A 29 -17.07 -14.82 0.95
N ARG A 30 -16.90 -15.59 2.03
CA ARG A 30 -15.59 -16.07 2.48
C ARG A 30 -15.02 -17.05 1.46
N GLU A 31 -14.80 -16.60 0.24
CA GLU A 31 -13.78 -17.21 -0.60
C GLU A 31 -12.47 -16.70 -0.01
N ALA A 32 -11.56 -17.61 0.29
CA ALA A 32 -10.19 -17.28 0.65
C ALA A 32 -9.55 -16.61 -0.58
N SER A 33 -9.90 -15.35 -0.82
CA SER A 33 -9.37 -14.59 -1.93
C SER A 33 -7.91 -14.35 -1.63
N GLU A 34 -7.03 -14.94 -2.44
CA GLU A 34 -5.58 -14.73 -2.34
C GLU A 34 -5.27 -13.25 -2.15
N ALA A 35 -4.29 -12.96 -1.30
CA ALA A 35 -3.81 -11.61 -1.09
C ALA A 35 -3.37 -10.99 -2.42
N LEU A 36 -3.87 -9.78 -2.71
CA LEU A 36 -3.45 -9.03 -3.90
C LEU A 36 -2.00 -8.56 -3.76
N ILE A 37 -1.57 -8.27 -2.53
CA ILE A 37 -0.19 -7.95 -2.20
C ILE A 37 0.19 -8.80 -0.99
N ASP A 38 1.26 -9.58 -1.11
CA ASP A 38 1.82 -10.39 -0.04
C ASP A 38 3.32 -10.11 0.09
N VAL A 39 3.70 -9.45 1.18
CA VAL A 39 5.08 -9.11 1.52
C VAL A 39 5.49 -9.90 2.74
N ARG A 40 6.61 -10.64 2.63
CA ARG A 40 7.17 -11.44 3.71
C ARG A 40 8.61 -11.00 3.97
N HIS A 41 8.83 -10.48 5.17
CA HIS A 41 10.16 -10.17 5.72
C HIS A 41 11.03 -9.33 4.77
N ALA A 42 10.42 -8.38 4.06
CA ALA A 42 11.11 -7.57 3.07
C ALA A 42 12.07 -6.60 3.75
N THR A 43 13.35 -6.72 3.41
CA THR A 43 14.41 -5.81 3.85
C THR A 43 15.05 -5.20 2.62
N ILE A 44 15.36 -3.90 2.67
CA ILE A 44 16.14 -3.23 1.62
C ILE A 44 17.24 -2.37 2.23
N ARG A 45 18.44 -2.53 1.66
CA ARG A 45 19.65 -1.82 2.07
C ARG A 45 20.22 -1.03 0.89
N PHE A 46 20.64 0.20 1.16
CA PHE A 46 21.35 1.05 0.21
C PHE A 46 22.75 1.31 0.76
N GLY A 47 23.76 0.65 0.19
CA GLY A 47 25.11 0.65 0.76
C GLY A 47 25.09 0.17 2.20
N GLY A 48 25.59 1.00 3.13
CA GLY A 48 25.60 0.71 4.57
C GLY A 48 24.32 1.04 5.34
N LEU A 49 23.28 1.58 4.68
CA LEU A 49 22.03 1.99 5.34
C LEU A 49 20.92 0.97 5.10
N THR A 50 20.29 0.49 6.17
CA THR A 50 19.03 -0.29 6.08
C THR A 50 17.85 0.67 6.08
N ALA A 51 17.17 0.81 4.93
CA ALA A 51 16.07 1.77 4.77
C ALA A 51 14.70 1.20 5.16
N VAL A 52 14.51 -0.11 5.00
CA VAL A 52 13.37 -0.88 5.52
C VAL A 52 13.91 -2.21 6.01
N SER A 53 13.50 -2.64 7.20
CA SER A 53 13.94 -3.88 7.84
C SER A 53 12.72 -4.73 8.18
N ASP A 54 12.75 -6.00 7.79
CA ASP A 54 11.77 -7.03 8.18
C ASP A 54 10.30 -6.61 8.02
N PHE A 55 9.98 -5.96 6.90
CA PHE A 55 8.64 -5.47 6.64
C PHE A 55 7.75 -6.59 6.10
N SER A 56 6.60 -6.81 6.72
CA SER A 56 5.58 -7.76 6.26
C SER A 56 4.22 -7.08 6.15
N LEU A 57 3.49 -7.39 5.08
CA LEU A 57 2.19 -6.80 4.78
C LEU A 57 1.38 -7.77 3.93
N GLU A 58 0.12 -7.97 4.29
CA GLU A 58 -0.86 -8.66 3.45
C GLU A 58 -1.99 -7.69 3.12
N VAL A 59 -2.31 -7.51 1.83
CA VAL A 59 -3.43 -6.69 1.38
C VAL A 59 -4.40 -7.55 0.58
N ARG A 60 -5.64 -7.61 1.05
CA ARG A 60 -6.71 -8.38 0.41
C ARG A 60 -7.52 -7.54 -0.59
N PRO A 61 -8.25 -8.17 -1.52
CA PRO A 61 -9.18 -7.44 -2.37
C PRO A 61 -10.14 -6.54 -1.58
N ARG A 62 -10.33 -5.31 -2.08
CA ARG A 62 -11.20 -4.28 -1.47
C ARG A 62 -10.73 -3.77 -0.10
N GLU A 63 -9.47 -3.99 0.25
CA GLU A 63 -8.83 -3.42 1.43
C GLU A 63 -8.20 -2.05 1.09
N LEU A 64 -8.26 -1.12 2.06
CA LEU A 64 -7.61 0.17 1.97
C LEU A 64 -6.60 0.27 3.11
N VAL A 65 -5.32 0.25 2.77
CA VAL A 65 -4.20 0.33 3.71
C VAL A 65 -3.53 1.70 3.57
N ALA A 66 -3.21 2.32 4.71
CA ALA A 66 -2.48 3.58 4.75
C ALA A 66 -1.14 3.39 5.49
N LEU A 67 -0.04 3.74 4.84
CA LEU A 67 1.28 3.77 5.46
C LEU A 67 1.58 5.18 5.99
N ILE A 68 1.68 5.32 7.31
CA ILE A 68 1.83 6.62 7.99
C ILE A 68 3.11 6.61 8.82
N GLY A 69 3.80 7.75 8.88
CA GLY A 69 5.02 7.93 9.66
C GLY A 69 5.72 9.25 9.31
N PRO A 70 6.69 9.71 10.12
CA PRO A 70 7.45 10.94 9.87
C PRO A 70 8.29 10.86 8.59
N ASN A 71 8.88 11.99 8.18
CA ASN A 71 9.85 12.00 7.09
C ASN A 71 11.05 11.10 7.44
N GLY A 72 11.54 10.34 6.46
CA GLY A 72 12.61 9.37 6.68
C GLY A 72 12.18 8.00 7.21
N ALA A 73 10.90 7.80 7.59
CA ALA A 73 10.40 6.51 8.10
C ALA A 73 10.32 5.36 7.05
N GLY A 74 10.88 5.52 5.85
CA GLY A 74 10.89 4.47 4.82
C GLY A 74 9.63 4.34 3.97
N LYS A 75 8.64 5.25 4.09
CA LYS A 75 7.36 5.16 3.35
C LYS A 75 7.51 5.07 1.83
N THR A 76 8.27 5.99 1.24
CA THR A 76 8.57 5.98 -0.20
C THR A 76 9.34 4.72 -0.59
N THR A 77 10.23 4.25 0.28
CA THR A 77 11.00 3.02 0.06
C THR A 77 10.09 1.79 0.01
N VAL A 78 9.13 1.66 0.93
CA VAL A 78 8.12 0.59 0.88
C VAL A 78 7.28 0.69 -0.40
N PHE A 79 6.86 1.90 -0.79
CA PHE A 79 6.13 2.08 -2.05
C PHE A 79 6.94 1.60 -3.27
N ASN A 80 8.23 1.93 -3.32
CA ASN A 80 9.12 1.51 -4.40
C ASN A 80 9.40 0.00 -4.41
N LEU A 81 9.39 -0.64 -3.24
CA LEU A 81 9.45 -2.10 -3.13
C LEU A 81 8.19 -2.75 -3.73
N LEU A 82 7.01 -2.23 -3.39
CA LEU A 82 5.73 -2.74 -3.87
C LEU A 82 5.54 -2.55 -5.38
N THR A 83 6.04 -1.45 -5.95
CA THR A 83 5.97 -1.16 -7.39
C THR A 83 7.13 -1.79 -8.19
N GLY A 84 8.06 -2.48 -7.52
CA GLY A 84 9.22 -3.12 -8.15
C GLY A 84 10.27 -2.15 -8.69
N VAL A 85 10.21 -0.87 -8.33
CA VAL A 85 11.28 0.10 -8.63
C VAL A 85 12.59 -0.33 -7.97
N TYR A 86 12.49 -0.88 -6.76
CA TYR A 86 13.61 -1.54 -6.11
C TYR A 86 13.25 -2.99 -5.77
N PRO A 87 14.12 -3.97 -6.09
CA PRO A 87 13.98 -5.30 -5.55
C PRO A 87 14.35 -5.30 -4.05
N PRO A 88 13.69 -6.12 -3.22
CA PRO A 88 14.12 -6.30 -1.83
C PRO A 88 15.50 -6.99 -1.78
N SER A 89 16.33 -6.60 -0.82
CA SER A 89 17.61 -7.27 -0.53
C SER A 89 17.40 -8.64 0.12
N GLU A 90 16.34 -8.78 0.92
CA GLU A 90 15.91 -10.04 1.55
C GLU A 90 14.38 -10.12 1.57
N GLY A 91 13.84 -11.32 1.70
CA GLY A 91 12.40 -11.56 1.73
C GLY A 91 11.76 -11.69 0.34
N THR A 92 10.43 -11.70 0.31
CA THR A 92 9.63 -11.88 -0.92
C THR A 92 8.52 -10.85 -1.01
N ILE A 93 8.21 -10.41 -2.22
CA ILE A 93 7.06 -9.58 -2.53
C ILE A 93 6.31 -10.27 -3.66
N LYS A 94 5.02 -10.53 -3.44
CA LYS A 94 4.11 -11.02 -4.47
C LYS A 94 2.99 -10.02 -4.70
N VAL A 95 2.69 -9.77 -5.96
CA VAL A 95 1.57 -8.94 -6.41
C VAL A 95 0.72 -9.77 -7.35
N LEU A 96 -0.60 -9.83 -7.09
CA LEU A 96 -1.54 -10.69 -7.83
C LEU A 96 -1.07 -12.15 -7.91
N GLY A 97 -0.52 -12.68 -6.81
CA GLY A 97 0.02 -14.03 -6.71
C GLY A 97 1.39 -14.25 -7.39
N ARG A 98 1.95 -13.25 -8.09
CA ARG A 98 3.22 -13.36 -8.83
C ARG A 98 4.37 -12.72 -8.05
N ASP A 99 5.51 -13.41 -7.96
CA ASP A 99 6.73 -12.83 -7.38
C ASP A 99 7.20 -11.65 -8.23
N THR A 100 7.53 -10.52 -7.59
CA THR A 100 7.95 -9.31 -8.30
C THR A 100 9.44 -9.31 -8.67
N ARG A 101 10.25 -10.24 -8.14
CA ARG A 101 11.67 -10.30 -8.46
C ARG A 101 11.90 -10.56 -9.94
N GLY A 102 12.76 -9.75 -10.55
CA GLY A 102 13.11 -9.86 -11.97
C GLY A 102 12.06 -9.32 -12.93
N LEU A 103 10.88 -8.90 -12.42
CA LEU A 103 9.91 -8.18 -13.22
C LEU A 103 10.31 -6.71 -13.31
N SER A 104 10.10 -6.12 -14.48
CA SER A 104 10.14 -4.66 -14.61
C SER A 104 8.90 -4.06 -13.93
N PRO A 105 8.97 -2.80 -13.44
CA PRO A 105 7.83 -2.15 -12.80
C PRO A 105 6.53 -2.17 -13.62
N HIS A 106 6.64 -2.05 -14.94
CA HIS A 106 5.50 -2.08 -15.87
C HIS A 106 4.93 -3.50 -16.12
N ALA A 107 5.61 -4.55 -15.66
CA ALA A 107 5.15 -5.94 -15.77
C ALA A 107 4.48 -6.45 -14.47
N ILE A 108 4.49 -5.66 -13.40
CA ILE A 108 3.91 -6.03 -12.10
C ILE A 108 2.39 -5.81 -12.06
N ALA A 109 1.89 -4.78 -12.74
CA ALA A 109 0.45 -4.47 -12.86
C ALA A 109 0.17 -3.57 -14.06
#